data_AF-A0AB74VHK2-F1
#
_entry.id   AF-A0AB74VHK2-F1
#
_cell.length_a   1.000
_cell.length_b   1.000
_cell.length_c   1.000
_cell.angle_alpha   90.00
_cell.angle_beta   90.00
_cell.angle_gamma   90.00
#
_symmetry.space_group_name_H-M   'P 1'
#
loop_
_entity.id
_entity.type
_entity.pdbx_description
1 polymer ?
#
loop_
_entity_poly.entity_id
_entity_poly.type
_entity_poly.pdbx_seq_one_letter_code
_entity_poly.pdbx_strand_id
1 'polypeptide(L)' 'MRYSAELNIFLKSYVGLKANSKAERVKNLSTENLLALLRNIEENSSSYEEEVIKGVASVLYDRNIILM' A
#
# COMPACT_ATOMS: atom_id res chain seq x y z
N MET A 1 13.80 -2.18 -8.44
CA MET A 1 12.63 -1.47 -7.87
C MET A 1 13.13 -0.42 -6.90
N ARG A 2 12.86 0.86 -7.16
CA ARG A 2 13.18 1.97 -6.24
C ARG A 2 12.00 2.15 -5.28
N TYR A 3 11.88 1.26 -4.31
CA TYR A 3 10.93 1.50 -3.22
C TYR A 3 11.46 2.69 -2.42
N SER A 4 10.65 3.74 -2.21
CA SER A 4 11.00 4.71 -1.17
C SER A 4 11.12 3.93 0.15
N ALA A 5 12.13 4.24 0.97
CA ALA A 5 12.39 3.47 2.20
C ALA A 5 11.16 3.39 3.11
N GLU A 6 10.30 4.41 3.03
CA GLU A 6 9.02 4.50 3.74
C GLU A 6 8.01 3.42 3.30
N LEU A 7 7.96 3.05 2.02
CA LEU A 7 6.97 2.09 1.50
C LEU A 7 7.37 0.62 1.73
N ASN A 8 8.62 0.35 2.08
CA ASN A 8 9.08 -1.01 2.39
C ASN A 8 8.37 -1.62 3.60
N ILE A 9 7.81 -0.80 4.50
CA ILE A 9 7.05 -1.26 5.66
C ILE A 9 5.80 -2.06 5.26
N PHE A 10 5.31 -1.87 4.02
CA PHE A 10 4.10 -2.53 3.51
C PHE A 10 4.39 -3.89 2.88
N LEU A 11 5.66 -4.27 2.68
CA LEU A 11 6.04 -5.59 2.14
C LEU A 11 5.71 -6.70 3.15
N LYS A 12 5.35 -7.90 2.66
CA LYS A 12 5.16 -9.11 3.47
C LYS A 12 6.40 -9.43 4.32
N SER A 13 7.58 -9.29 3.72
CA SER A 13 8.87 -9.56 4.37
C SER A 13 9.19 -8.60 5.53
N TYR A 14 8.51 -7.46 5.62
CA TYR A 14 8.68 -6.55 6.74
C TYR A 14 7.96 -7.05 7.99
N VAL A 15 8.74 -7.49 8.98
CA VAL A 15 8.24 -8.11 10.23
C VAL A 15 7.95 -7.08 11.34
N GLY A 16 8.30 -5.80 11.14
CA GLY A 16 8.17 -4.76 12.18
C GLY A 16 6.74 -4.27 12.43
N LEU A 17 5.77 -4.65 11.59
CA LEU A 17 4.35 -4.29 11.71
C LEU A 17 3.48 -5.50 11.36
N LYS A 18 2.40 -5.71 12.11
CA LYS A 18 1.36 -6.70 11.74
C LYS A 18 0.58 -6.23 10.51
N ALA A 19 0.05 -7.16 9.72
CA ALA A 19 -0.71 -6.86 8.50
C ALA A 19 -1.86 -5.85 8.72
N ASN A 20 -2.68 -6.03 9.76
CA ASN A 20 -3.76 -5.10 10.09
C ASN A 20 -3.25 -3.67 10.38
N SER A 21 -2.11 -3.55 11.05
CA SER A 21 -1.48 -2.25 11.32
C SER A 21 -0.90 -1.62 10.07
N LYS A 22 -0.46 -2.42 9.08
CA LYS A 22 -0.05 -1.92 7.76
C LYS A 22 -1.25 -1.31 7.04
N ALA A 23 -2.39 -2.02 6.98
CA ALA A 23 -3.61 -1.51 6.34
C ALA A 23 -4.13 -0.20 6.97
N GLU A 24 -4.08 -0.08 8.30
CA GLU A 24 -4.42 1.18 8.99
C GLU A 24 -3.52 2.34 8.54
N ARG A 25 -2.23 2.06 8.38
CA ARG A 25 -1.21 3.05 8.03
C ARG A 25 -1.33 3.52 6.58
N VAL A 26 -1.86 2.69 5.69
CA VAL A 26 -2.19 3.07 4.30
C VAL A 26 -3.14 4.26 4.27
N LYS A 27 -4.13 4.33 5.18
CA LYS A 27 -5.11 5.44 5.24
C LYS A 27 -4.45 6.80 5.46
N ASN A 28 -3.29 6.82 6.13
CA ASN A 28 -2.55 8.03 6.47
C ASN A 28 -1.52 8.44 5.41
N LEU A 29 -1.36 7.67 4.34
CA LEU A 29 -0.40 8.01 3.28
C LEU A 29 -0.87 9.23 2.46
N SER A 30 0.09 9.97 1.92
CA SER A 30 -0.18 10.97 0.89
C SER A 30 -0.69 10.30 -0.39
N THR A 31 -1.37 11.07 -1.25
CA THR A 31 -1.83 10.57 -2.56
C THR A 31 -0.66 10.08 -3.41
N GLU A 32 0.47 10.78 -3.42
CA GLU A 32 1.68 10.37 -4.14
C GLU A 32 2.21 9.02 -3.65
N ASN A 33 2.30 8.83 -2.32
CA ASN A 33 2.74 7.57 -1.74
C ASN A 33 1.74 6.43 -2.00
N LEU A 34 0.43 6.71 -2.03
CA LEU A 34 -0.60 5.72 -2.39
C LEU A 34 -0.47 5.27 -3.85
N LEU A 35 -0.27 6.21 -4.78
CA LEU A 35 -0.09 5.90 -6.20
C LEU A 35 1.23 5.14 -6.44
N ALA A 36 2.30 5.52 -5.75
CA ALA A 36 3.56 4.80 -5.80
C ALA A 36 3.42 3.37 -5.22
N LEU A 37 2.68 3.21 -4.12
CA LEU A 37 2.42 1.90 -3.53
C LEU A 37 1.54 1.04 -4.42
N LEU A 38 0.51 1.61 -5.06
CA LEU A 38 -0.31 0.92 -6.05
C LEU A 38 0.56 0.39 -7.20
N ARG A 39 1.40 1.24 -7.79
CA ARG A 39 2.31 0.82 -8.87
C ARG A 39 3.22 -0.32 -8.44
N ASN A 40 3.77 -0.27 -7.22
CA ASN A 40 4.61 -1.33 -6.70
C ASN A 40 3.84 -2.66 -6.53
N ILE A 41 2.57 -2.59 -6.12
CA ILE A 41 1.68 -3.75 -6.03
C ILE A 41 1.38 -4.31 -7.43
N GLU A 42 1.13 -3.47 -8.42
CA GLU A 42 0.92 -3.90 -9.81
C GLU A 42 2.16 -4.59 -10.39
N GLU A 43 3.36 -4.06 -10.09
CA GLU A 43 4.63 -4.65 -10.51
C GLU A 43 4.94 -5.99 -9.80
N ASN A 44 4.51 -6.17 -8.54
CA ASN A 44 4.81 -7.37 -7.75
C ASN A 44 3.81 -7.63 -6.60
N SER A 45 2.58 -8.01 -6.94
CA SER A 45 1.50 -8.21 -5.96
C SER A 45 1.79 -9.29 -4.93
N SER A 46 2.56 -10.32 -5.31
CA SER A 46 2.93 -11.44 -4.43
C SER A 46 3.67 -10.99 -3.16
N SER A 47 4.37 -9.86 -3.24
CA SER A 47 5.18 -9.29 -2.14
C SER A 47 4.36 -8.50 -1.11
N TYR A 48 3.04 -8.36 -1.30
CA TYR A 48 2.15 -7.60 -0.43
C TYR A 48 1.04 -8.47 0.15
N GLU A 49 0.62 -8.18 1.39
CA GLU A 49 -0.53 -8.81 2.04
C GLU A 49 -1.83 -8.37 1.37
N GLU A 50 -2.83 -9.24 1.33
CA GLU A 50 -4.12 -8.94 0.70
C GLU A 50 -4.81 -7.73 1.36
N GLU A 51 -4.68 -7.58 2.68
CA GLU A 51 -5.21 -6.46 3.45
C GLU A 51 -4.56 -5.13 3.05
N VAL A 52 -3.27 -5.15 2.70
CA VAL A 52 -2.57 -3.95 2.21
C VAL A 52 -3.10 -3.58 0.83
N ILE A 53 -3.25 -4.55 -0.07
CA ILE A 53 -3.78 -4.33 -1.42
C ILE A 53 -5.20 -3.75 -1.36
N LYS A 54 -6.08 -4.38 -0.59
CA LYS A 54 -7.45 -3.89 -0.36
C LYS A 54 -7.46 -2.51 0.29
N GLY A 55 -6.59 -2.26 1.26
CA GLY A 55 -6.45 -0.96 1.91
C GLY A 55 -6.06 0.14 0.93
N VAL A 56 -5.10 -0.12 0.03
CA VAL A 56 -4.67 0.86 -0.99
C VAL A 56 -5.81 1.18 -1.96
N ALA A 57 -6.47 0.15 -2.49
CA ALA A 57 -7.60 0.32 -3.41
C ALA A 57 -8.75 1.11 -2.76
N SER A 58 -9.13 0.75 -1.53
CA SER A 58 -10.18 1.44 -0.77
C SER A 58 -9.84 2.91 -0.55
N VAL A 59 -8.62 3.23 -0.12
CA VAL A 59 -8.25 4.63 0.18
C VAL A 59 -8.18 5.47 -1.10
N LEU A 60 -7.73 4.90 -2.21
CA LEU A 60 -7.73 5.59 -3.51
C LEU A 60 -9.16 5.86 -4.01
N TYR A 61 -10.06 4.90 -3.81
CA TYR A 61 -11.49 5.05 -4.12
C TYR A 61 -12.15 6.10 -3.24
N ASP A 62 -11.97 6.03 -1.91
CA ASP A 62 -12.52 6.98 -0.94
C ASP A 62 -12.08 8.43 -1.20
N ARG A 63 -10.89 8.61 -1.78
CA ARG A 63 -10.33 9.92 -2.15
C ARG A 63 -10.72 10.37 -3.56
N ASN A 64 -11.57 9.62 -4.27
CA ASN A 64 -11.96 9.86 -5.67
C ASN A 64 -10.76 9.97 -6.64
N ILE A 65 -9.67 9.25 -6.35
CA ILE A 65 -8.46 9.25 -7.20
C ILE A 65 -8.60 8.23 -8.33
N ILE A 66 -9.20 7.07 -8.01
CA ILE A 66 -9.56 6.06 -8.99
C ILE A 66 -11.09 5.91 -8.99
N LEU A 67 -11.67 5.73 -10.17
CA LEU A 67 -13.05 5.32 -10.33
C LEU A 67 -13.03 3.81 -10.57
N MET A 68 -13.58 3.05 -9.63
CA MET A 68 -13.92 1.64 -9.84
C MET A 68 -15.33 1.53 -10.39
#